data_AF-A0A9P1I3T9-F1
#
_entry.id   AF-A0A9P1I3T9-F1
#
_cell.length_a   1.000
_cell.length_b   1.000
_cell.length_c   1.000
_cell.angle_alpha   90.00
_cell.angle_beta   90.00
_cell.angle_gamma   90.00
#
_symmetry.space_group_name_H-M   'P 1'
#
loop_
_entity.id
_entity.type
_entity.pdbx_description
1 polymer ?
#
loop_
_entity_poly.entity_id
_entity_poly.type
_entity_poly.pdbx_seq_one_letter_code
_entity_poly.pdbx_strand_id
1 'polypeptide(L)'
;MADLVQIKQLKIKTGVVKRLIKEYQSYQKQVQKDEEKAAKLKNEATNEDEEYVAKKAQDVVRETISMVRDTQGRLSKAVQDLQTLLSSVEFSEESAELKEAKEYLENASTVIA
;
A
#
# COMPACT_ATOMS: atom_id res chain seq x y z
N MET A 1 -2.63 -23.83 -21.11
CA MET A 1 -3.58 -22.70 -21.24
C MET A 1 -4.48 -22.64 -20.02
N ALA A 2 -4.62 -21.45 -19.44
CA ALA A 2 -5.45 -21.21 -18.26
C ALA A 2 -6.94 -21.52 -18.48
N ASP A 3 -7.58 -22.12 -17.49
CA ASP A 3 -9.04 -22.34 -17.45
C ASP A 3 -9.80 -21.14 -16.87
N LEU A 4 -11.14 -21.19 -16.89
CA LEU A 4 -12.01 -20.13 -16.36
C LEU A 4 -11.80 -19.87 -14.86
N VAL A 5 -11.44 -20.90 -14.09
CA VAL A 5 -11.21 -20.80 -12.65
C VAL A 5 -9.91 -20.03 -12.41
N GLN A 6 -8.86 -20.33 -13.16
CA GLN A 6 -7.56 -19.68 -13.10
C GLN A 6 -7.65 -18.21 -13.57
N ILE A 7 -8.41 -17.92 -14.62
CA ILE A 7 -8.67 -16.54 -15.07
C ILE A 7 -9.41 -15.75 -13.99
N LYS A 8 -10.39 -16.35 -13.31
CA LYS A 8 -11.09 -15.71 -12.20
C LYS A 8 -10.15 -15.45 -11.01
N GLN A 9 -9.29 -16.40 -10.66
CA GLN A 9 -8.30 -16.22 -9.61
C GLN A 9 -7.31 -15.09 -9.94
N LEU A 10 -6.88 -14.99 -11.20
CA LEU A 10 -6.03 -13.91 -11.67
C LEU A 10 -6.68 -12.54 -11.42
N LYS A 11 -7.93 -12.36 -11.86
CA LYS A 11 -8.70 -11.12 -11.61
C LYS A 11 -8.79 -10.78 -10.12
N ILE A 12 -9.07 -11.78 -9.28
CA ILE A 12 -9.21 -11.58 -7.84
C ILE A 12 -7.88 -11.10 -7.23
N LYS A 13 -6.77 -11.81 -7.52
CA LYS A 13 -5.46 -11.49 -6.96
C LYS A 13 -4.95 -10.13 -7.46
N THR A 14 -5.10 -9.82 -8.75
CA THR A 14 -4.82 -8.50 -9.31
C THR A 14 -5.62 -7.40 -8.60
N GLY A 15 -6.92 -7.64 -8.36
CA GLY A 15 -7.77 -6.71 -7.63
C GLY A 15 -7.34 -6.47 -6.18
N VAL A 16 -6.78 -7.49 -5.50
CA VAL A 16 -6.21 -7.33 -4.16
C VAL A 16 -5.00 -6.42 -4.19
N VAL A 17 -4.04 -6.66 -5.10
CA VAL A 17 -2.85 -5.81 -5.28
C VAL A 17 -3.24 -4.36 -5.56
N LYS A 18 -4.16 -4.14 -6.51
CA LYS A 18 -4.69 -2.82 -6.88
C LYS A 18 -5.28 -2.05 -5.69
N ARG A 19 -6.03 -2.72 -4.80
CA ARG A 19 -6.61 -2.08 -3.60
C ARG A 19 -5.53 -1.74 -2.57
N LEU A 20 -4.60 -2.66 -2.34
CA LEU A 20 -3.52 -2.47 -1.37
C LEU A 20 -2.54 -1.35 -1.79
N ILE A 21 -2.28 -1.16 -3.10
CA ILE A 21 -1.52 -0.01 -3.60
C ILE A 21 -2.21 1.30 -3.20
N LYS A 22 -3.52 1.41 -3.42
CA LYS A 22 -4.28 2.63 -3.08
C LYS A 22 -4.32 2.88 -1.58
N GLU A 23 -4.50 1.83 -0.78
CA GLU A 23 -4.49 1.88 0.69
C GLU A 23 -3.12 2.37 1.19
N TYR A 24 -2.03 1.78 0.69
CA TYR A 24 -0.66 2.16 1.02
C TYR A 24 -0.36 3.62 0.68
N GLN A 25 -0.68 4.07 -0.54
CA GLN A 25 -0.49 5.45 -0.95
C GLN A 25 -1.34 6.44 -0.13
N SER A 26 -2.54 6.02 0.28
CA SER A 26 -3.39 6.84 1.14
C SER A 26 -2.74 7.04 2.51
N TYR A 27 -2.19 5.99 3.11
CA TYR A 27 -1.50 6.10 4.40
C TYR A 27 -0.19 6.87 4.30
N GLN A 28 0.57 6.75 3.21
CA GLN A 28 1.76 7.60 2.98
C GLN A 28 1.40 9.09 2.96
N LYS A 29 0.33 9.46 2.25
CA LYS A 29 -0.18 10.84 2.25
C LYS A 29 -0.67 11.28 3.62
N GLN A 30 -1.22 10.37 4.41
CA GLN A 30 -1.66 10.68 5.78
C GLN A 30 -0.45 10.95 6.69
N VAL A 31 0.62 10.15 6.59
CA VAL A 31 1.87 10.40 7.33
C VAL A 31 2.39 11.81 7.05
N GLN A 32 2.46 12.22 5.78
CA GLN A 32 2.92 13.57 5.42
C GLN A 32 2.08 14.67 6.10
N LYS A 33 0.75 14.54 6.08
CA LYS A 33 -0.16 15.49 6.74
C LYS A 33 0.01 15.51 8.26
N ASP A 34 0.16 14.34 8.87
CA ASP A 34 0.32 14.21 10.31
C ASP A 34 1.68 14.79 10.75
N GLU A 35 2.74 14.57 9.97
CA GLU A 35 4.07 15.13 10.19
C GLU A 35 4.08 16.66 10.08
N GLU A 36 3.46 17.21 9.04
CA GLU A 36 3.29 18.66 8.87
C GLU A 36 2.55 19.28 10.07
N LYS A 37 1.45 18.65 10.49
CA LYS A 37 0.66 19.10 11.64
C LYS A 37 1.46 19.03 12.93
N ALA A 38 2.17 17.92 13.16
CA ALA A 38 2.96 17.73 14.38
C ALA A 38 4.15 18.69 14.43
N ALA A 39 4.79 18.97 13.29
CA ALA A 39 5.86 19.97 13.18
C ALA A 39 5.34 21.39 13.46
N LYS A 40 4.17 21.74 12.91
CA LYS A 40 3.53 23.03 13.18
C LYS A 40 3.23 23.20 14.68
N LEU A 41 2.56 22.22 15.29
CA LEU A 41 2.25 22.24 16.73
C LEU A 41 3.49 22.35 17.60
N LYS A 42 4.57 21.67 17.22
CA LYS A 42 5.85 21.75 17.94
C LYS A 42 6.49 23.13 17.83
N ASN A 43 6.42 23.78 16.67
CA ASN A 43 7.04 25.10 16.45
C ASN A 43 6.23 26.24 17.10
N GLU A 44 4.91 26.08 17.19
CA GLU A 44 4.00 27.07 17.78
C GLU A 44 3.85 26.93 19.30
N ALA A 45 4.36 25.85 19.91
CA ALA A 45 4.24 25.62 21.34
C ALA A 45 5.06 26.63 22.16
N THR A 46 4.38 27.30 23.08
CA THR A 46 4.95 28.34 23.96
C THR A 46 4.81 28.02 25.45
N ASN A 47 4.04 26.98 25.79
CA ASN A 47 3.79 26.55 27.15
C ASN A 47 3.72 25.01 27.26
N GLU A 48 3.72 24.49 28.48
CA GLU A 48 3.78 23.05 28.77
C GLU A 48 2.56 22.27 28.23
N ASP A 49 1.37 22.88 28.24
CA ASP A 49 0.16 22.25 27.72
C ASP A 49 0.24 22.08 26.19
N GLU A 50 0.71 23.09 25.48
CA GLU A 50 0.94 23.04 24.02
C GLU A 50 2.05 22.04 23.66
N GLU A 51 3.12 21.95 24.46
CA GLU A 51 4.16 20.93 24.28
C GLU A 51 3.60 19.51 24.45
N TYR A 52 2.70 19.30 25.41
CA TYR A 52 2.02 18.02 25.59
C TYR A 52 1.20 17.65 24.36
N VAL A 53 0.45 18.61 23.80
CA VAL A 53 -0.32 18.43 22.57
C VAL A 53 0.60 18.09 21.39
N ALA A 54 1.74 18.77 21.25
CA ALA A 54 2.73 18.48 20.21
C ALA A 54 3.32 17.06 20.34
N LYS A 55 3.60 16.60 21.56
CA LYS A 55 4.03 15.21 21.83
C LYS A 55 2.96 14.20 21.42
N LYS A 56 1.68 14.48 21.71
CA LYS A 56 0.58 13.62 21.28
C LYS A 56 0.40 13.57 19.76
N ALA A 57 0.61 14.68 19.06
CA ALA A 57 0.61 14.68 17.60
C ALA A 57 1.74 13.79 17.03
N GLN A 58 2.91 13.76 17.68
CA GLN A 58 4.00 12.84 17.30
C GLN A 58 3.65 11.36 17.54
N ASP A 59 2.89 11.04 18.58
CA ASP A 59 2.40 9.67 18.80
C ASP A 59 1.45 9.24 17.67
N VAL A 60 0.56 10.12 17.22
CA VAL A 60 -0.32 9.87 16.06
C VAL A 60 0.50 9.60 14.79
N VAL A 61 1.55 10.37 14.52
CA VAL A 61 2.46 10.11 13.39
C VAL A 61 3.02 8.69 13.43
N ARG A 62 3.46 8.22 14.61
CA ARG A 62 4.02 6.87 14.79
C ARG A 62 2.97 5.78 14.53
N GLU A 63 1.73 6.00 14.94
CA GLU A 63 0.61 5.10 14.66
C GLU A 63 0.33 5.03 13.16
N THR A 64 0.26 6.18 12.47
CA THR A 64 0.06 6.23 11.01
C THR A 64 1.23 5.56 10.26
N ILE A 65 2.48 5.74 10.69
CA ILE A 65 3.65 5.03 10.11
C ILE A 65 3.53 3.51 10.30
N SER A 66 3.01 3.07 11.45
CA SER A 66 2.79 1.64 11.70
C SER A 66 1.76 1.04 10.73
N MET A 67 0.72 1.81 10.39
CA MET A 67 -0.26 1.42 9.36
C MET A 67 0.35 1.30 7.96
N VAL A 68 1.28 2.20 7.60
CA VAL A 68 2.02 2.11 6.32
C VAL A 68 2.81 0.80 6.27
N ARG A 69 3.51 0.43 7.34
CA ARG A 69 4.31 -0.80 7.42
C ARG A 69 3.45 -2.07 7.34
N ASP A 70 2.32 -2.12 8.05
CA ASP A 70 1.37 -3.23 7.94
C ASP A 70 0.86 -3.40 6.51
N THR A 71 0.43 -2.30 5.91
CA THR A 71 -0.11 -2.30 4.54
C THR A 71 0.95 -2.69 3.52
N GLN A 72 2.20 -2.26 3.70
CA GLN A 72 3.35 -2.67 2.89
C GLN A 72 3.55 -4.19 2.96
N GLY A 73 3.54 -4.77 4.17
CA GLY A 73 3.68 -6.22 4.34
C GLY A 73 2.55 -7.00 3.67
N ARG A 74 1.30 -6.52 3.81
CA ARG A 74 0.13 -7.10 3.12
C ARG A 74 0.26 -7.00 1.60
N LEU A 75 0.73 -5.86 1.09
CA LEU A 75 0.96 -5.64 -0.34
C LEU A 75 2.06 -6.57 -0.89
N SER A 76 3.20 -6.67 -0.21
CA SER A 76 4.29 -7.58 -0.60
C SER A 76 3.82 -9.04 -0.66
N LYS A 77 3.01 -9.49 0.30
CA LYS A 77 2.42 -10.82 0.27
C LYS A 77 1.47 -11.01 -0.92
N ALA A 78 0.61 -10.03 -1.20
CA ALA A 78 -0.31 -10.10 -2.34
C ALA A 78 0.43 -10.12 -3.69
N VAL A 79 1.55 -9.38 -3.79
CA VAL A 79 2.45 -9.40 -4.96
C VAL A 79 3.05 -10.79 -5.15
N GLN A 80 3.59 -11.39 -4.10
CA GLN A 80 4.14 -12.76 -4.14
C GLN A 80 3.08 -13.79 -4.55
N ASP A 81 1.88 -13.68 -3.99
CA ASP A 81 0.74 -14.56 -4.30
C ASP A 81 0.32 -14.46 -5.77
N LEU A 82 0.36 -13.26 -6.35
CA LEU A 82 0.05 -13.01 -7.76
C LEU A 82 1.16 -13.53 -8.67
N GLN A 83 2.43 -13.25 -8.35
CA GLN A 83 3.59 -13.77 -9.08
C GLN A 83 3.60 -15.31 -9.10
N THR A 84 3.33 -15.94 -7.95
CA THR A 84 3.24 -17.40 -7.86
C THR A 84 2.17 -17.96 -8.80
N LEU A 85 0.99 -17.32 -8.87
CA LEU A 85 -0.05 -17.74 -9.82
C LEU A 85 0.44 -17.64 -11.27
N LEU A 86 1.07 -16.52 -11.64
CA LEU A 86 1.59 -16.29 -13.00
C LEU A 86 2.73 -17.26 -13.38
N SER A 87 3.53 -17.72 -12.43
CA SER A 87 4.56 -18.73 -12.67
C SER A 87 3.99 -20.15 -12.76
N SER A 88 2.84 -20.41 -12.14
CA SER A 88 2.23 -21.75 -12.08
C SER A 88 1.28 -22.06 -13.23
N VAL A 89 0.76 -21.04 -13.92
CA VAL A 89 -0.26 -21.17 -14.95
C VAL A 89 0.12 -20.36 -16.17
N GLU A 90 0.02 -20.98 -17.34
CA GLU A 90 0.26 -20.32 -18.62
C GLU A 90 -1.00 -19.58 -19.10
N PHE A 91 -0.95 -18.26 -19.03
CA PHE A 91 -1.99 -17.36 -19.53
C PHE A 91 -1.64 -16.87 -20.94
N SER A 92 -2.64 -16.64 -21.78
CA SER A 92 -2.43 -16.05 -23.11
C SER A 92 -1.85 -14.64 -22.98
N GLU A 93 -0.79 -14.33 -23.74
CA GLU A 93 -0.21 -12.98 -23.79
C GLU A 93 -1.16 -11.91 -24.35
N GLU A 94 -2.22 -12.33 -25.05
CA GLU A 94 -3.26 -11.42 -25.54
C GLU A 94 -4.34 -11.12 -24.48
N SER A 95 -4.39 -11.87 -23.37
CA SER A 95 -5.39 -11.69 -22.31
C SER A 95 -5.25 -10.33 -21.64
N ALA A 96 -6.37 -9.61 -21.57
CA ALA A 96 -6.46 -8.34 -20.86
C ALA A 96 -6.15 -8.52 -19.35
N GLU A 97 -6.55 -9.64 -18.77
CA GLU A 97 -6.29 -9.98 -17.37
C GLU A 97 -4.81 -10.11 -17.06
N LEU A 98 -4.05 -10.76 -17.96
CA LEU A 98 -2.61 -10.91 -17.80
C LEU A 98 -1.91 -9.55 -17.92
N LYS A 99 -2.30 -8.72 -18.89
CA LYS A 99 -1.77 -7.37 -19.05
C LYS A 99 -2.03 -6.52 -17.82
N GLU A 100 -3.26 -6.53 -17.30
CA GLU A 100 -3.60 -5.81 -16.06
C GLU A 100 -2.80 -6.34 -14.86
N ALA A 101 -2.63 -7.65 -14.72
CA ALA A 101 -1.82 -8.24 -13.66
C ALA A 101 -0.36 -7.77 -13.71
N LYS A 102 0.26 -7.79 -14.90
CA LYS A 102 1.64 -7.31 -15.11
C LYS A 102 1.76 -5.81 -14.79
N GLU A 103 0.81 -5.00 -15.21
CA GLU A 103 0.76 -3.55 -14.90
C GLU A 103 0.75 -3.29 -13.39
N TYR A 104 -0.13 -3.96 -12.63
CA TYR A 104 -0.21 -3.74 -11.18
C TYR A 104 0.96 -4.34 -10.40
N LEU A 105 1.66 -5.35 -10.93
CA LEU A 105 2.91 -5.82 -10.35
C LEU A 105 4.02 -4.77 -10.50
N GLU A 106 4.13 -4.14 -11.67
CA GLU A 106 5.10 -3.06 -11.90
C GLU A 106 4.79 -1.83 -11.04
N ASN A 107 3.51 -1.47 -10.95
CA ASN A 107 3.06 -0.38 -10.10
C ASN A 107 3.35 -0.66 -8.61
N ALA A 108 3.09 -1.88 -8.13
CA ALA A 108 3.45 -2.27 -6.77
C ALA A 108 4.96 -2.17 -6.51
N SER A 109 5.80 -2.60 -7.46
CA SER A 109 7.25 -2.45 -7.38
C SER A 109 7.67 -0.98 -7.25
N THR A 110 7.12 -0.11 -8.11
CA THR A 110 7.41 1.32 -8.12
C THR A 110 7.00 2.03 -6.82
N VAL A 111 5.89 1.60 -6.21
CA VAL A 111 5.34 2.23 -5.01
C VAL A 111 6.04 1.76 -3.72
N ILE A 112 6.59 0.55 -3.72
CA ILE A 112 7.29 -0.04 -2.56
C ILE A 112 8.80 0.29 -2.55
N ALA A 113 9.38 0.59 -3.72
CA ALA A 113 10.79 0.98 -3.87
C ALA A 113 11.15 2.24 -3.09
#